data_AF-A0A4Q4WET8-F1
#
_entry.id   AF-A0A4Q4WET8-F1
#
_cell.length_a   1.000
_cell.length_b   1.000
_cell.length_c   1.000
_cell.angle_alpha   90.00
_cell.angle_beta   90.00
_cell.angle_gamma   90.00
#
_symmetry.space_group_name_H-M   'P 1'
#
loop_
_entity.id
_entity.type
_entity.pdbx_description
1 polymer ?
#
loop_
_entity_poly.entity_id
_entity_poly.type
_entity_poly.pdbx_seq_one_letter_code
_entity_poly.pdbx_strand_id
1 'polypeptide(L)'
;MNKTALLFGSPAPASMAARTVVVKPGMKYINVDSGETIAFSTGTGTQAWTFIEAMQSPSVDLGVLLPDAPEAKGVRVIIARSTWFTGS
;
A
#
# COMPACT_ATOMS: atom_id res chain seq x y z
N MET A 1 -14.99 3.38 4.19
CA MET A 1 -13.64 3.59 3.60
C MET A 1 -13.15 4.97 3.99
N ASN A 2 -11.89 5.08 4.44
CA ASN A 2 -11.27 6.36 4.79
C ASN A 2 -10.99 7.17 3.50
N LYS A 3 -11.54 8.39 3.37
CA LYS A 3 -11.34 9.22 2.17
C LYS A 3 -9.85 9.56 1.93
N THR A 4 -9.06 9.63 2.99
CA THR A 4 -7.60 9.84 2.90
C THR A 4 -6.89 8.69 2.18
N ALA A 5 -7.39 7.46 2.29
CA ALA A 5 -6.79 6.30 1.62
C ALA A 5 -6.76 6.47 0.09
N LEU A 6 -7.81 7.07 -0.48
CA LEU A 6 -7.96 7.27 -1.92
C LEU A 6 -6.91 8.22 -2.52
N LEU A 7 -6.21 9.01 -1.70
CA LEU A 7 -5.07 9.82 -2.16
C LEU A 7 -3.86 8.97 -2.52
N PHE A 8 -3.82 7.71 -2.08
CA PHE A 8 -2.69 6.79 -2.25
C PHE A 8 -3.02 5.60 -3.14
N GLY A 9 -4.20 5.58 -3.77
CA GLY A 9 -4.57 4.58 -4.77
C GLY A 9 -5.99 4.08 -4.62
N SER A 10 -6.20 2.80 -4.92
CA SER A 10 -7.53 2.17 -4.86
C SER A 10 -7.48 0.72 -4.40
N PRO A 11 -8.55 0.22 -3.74
CA PRO A 11 -8.73 -1.21 -3.52
C PRO A 11 -8.67 -1.98 -4.84
N ALA A 12 -8.08 -3.18 -4.80
CA ALA A 12 -7.92 -4.04 -5.96
C ALA A 12 -8.28 -5.49 -5.62
N PRO A 13 -8.63 -6.34 -6.61
CA PRO A 13 -8.71 -7.78 -6.42
C PRO A 13 -7.33 -8.36 -6.06
N ALA A 14 -7.27 -9.27 -5.09
CA ALA A 14 -6.02 -9.93 -4.70
C ALA A 14 -5.38 -10.72 -5.85
N SER A 15 -6.17 -11.20 -6.82
CA SER A 15 -5.69 -11.87 -8.02
C SER A 15 -4.88 -10.97 -8.97
N MET A 16 -4.96 -9.64 -8.81
CA MET A 16 -4.15 -8.67 -9.58
C MET A 16 -2.86 -8.28 -8.86
N ALA A 17 -2.63 -8.76 -7.63
CA ALA A 17 -1.44 -8.40 -6.88
C ALA A 17 -0.18 -9.04 -7.48
N ALA A 18 0.85 -8.22 -7.67
CA ALA A 18 2.17 -8.67 -8.12
C ALA A 18 2.85 -9.54 -7.05
N ARG A 19 2.55 -9.28 -5.78
CA ARG A 19 3.02 -10.06 -4.63
C ARG A 19 2.11 -9.89 -3.42
N THR A 20 2.27 -10.81 -2.48
CA THR A 20 1.63 -10.73 -1.16
C THR A 20 2.64 -10.37 -0.09
N VAL A 21 2.29 -9.42 0.77
CA VAL A 21 3.05 -9.04 1.96
C VAL A 21 2.29 -9.49 3.19
N VAL A 22 2.89 -10.38 3.98
CA VAL A 22 2.35 -10.76 5.29
C VAL A 22 2.71 -9.68 6.31
N VAL A 23 1.69 -8.98 6.81
CA VAL A 23 1.86 -7.91 7.80
C VAL A 23 2.06 -8.55 9.17
N LYS A 24 3.22 -8.33 9.77
CA LYS A 24 3.59 -8.89 11.07
C LYS A 24 3.68 -7.80 12.14
N PRO A 25 3.34 -8.10 13.40
CA PRO A 25 3.61 -7.19 14.51
C PRO A 25 5.07 -6.72 14.53
N GLY A 26 5.28 -5.42 14.74
CA GLY A 26 6.61 -4.81 14.81
C GLY A 26 7.18 -4.34 13.46
N MET A 27 6.55 -4.67 12.33
CA MET A 27 6.92 -4.14 11.02
C MET A 27 6.85 -2.61 11.03
N LYS A 28 7.83 -1.95 10.38
CA LYS A 28 7.95 -0.48 10.41
C LYS A 28 7.65 0.18 9.08
N TYR A 29 8.09 -0.43 8.00
CA TYR A 29 7.87 0.10 6.67
C TYR A 29 7.72 -1.01 5.63
N ILE A 30 7.02 -0.67 4.55
CA ILE A 30 6.88 -1.48 3.34
C ILE A 30 7.16 -0.54 2.16
N ASN A 31 8.12 -0.91 1.31
CA ASN A 31 8.38 -0.18 0.08
C ASN A 31 7.58 -0.81 -1.06
N VAL A 32 6.89 0.04 -1.81
CA VAL A 32 6.09 -0.36 -2.98
C VAL A 32 6.45 0.52 -4.16
N ASP A 33 6.33 -0.03 -5.36
CA ASP A 33 6.52 0.77 -6.58
C ASP A 33 5.25 1.59 -6.87
N SER A 34 5.44 2.73 -7.55
CA SER A 34 4.31 3.45 -8.15
C SER A 34 3.54 2.53 -9.10
N GLY A 35 2.21 2.56 -9.04
CA GLY A 35 1.35 1.69 -9.85
C GLY A 35 1.31 0.22 -9.38
N GLU A 36 2.12 -0.19 -8.41
CA GLU A 36 2.16 -1.58 -7.95
C GLU A 36 0.82 -1.98 -7.32
N THR A 37 0.36 -3.19 -7.60
CA THR A 37 -0.74 -3.81 -6.85
C THR A 37 -0.17 -4.81 -5.86
N ILE A 38 -0.39 -4.57 -4.56
CA ILE A 38 0.06 -5.43 -3.46
C ILE A 38 -1.14 -6.04 -2.76
N ALA A 39 -1.10 -7.33 -2.48
CA ALA A 39 -1.96 -7.97 -1.51
C ALA A 39 -1.31 -7.92 -0.12
N PHE A 40 -2.04 -7.45 0.88
CA PHE A 40 -1.63 -7.47 2.27
C PHE A 40 -2.38 -8.59 2.99
N SER A 41 -1.63 -9.54 3.54
CA SER A 41 -2.18 -10.62 4.36
C SER A 41 -2.03 -10.25 5.83
N THR A 42 -3.16 -10.17 6.52
CA THR A 42 -3.33 -9.83 7.94
C THR A 42 -4.07 -10.96 8.64
N GLY A 43 -4.16 -10.93 9.97
CA GLY A 43 -4.99 -11.84 10.76
C GLY A 43 -6.50 -11.68 10.46
N THR A 44 -6.91 -10.59 9.81
CA THR A 44 -8.29 -10.33 9.41
C THR A 44 -8.61 -10.72 7.96
N GLY A 45 -7.61 -11.16 7.19
CA GLY A 45 -7.79 -11.65 5.83
C GLY A 45 -6.75 -11.10 4.86
N THR A 46 -7.07 -11.15 3.57
CA THR A 46 -6.22 -10.57 2.52
C THR A 46 -6.95 -9.43 1.82
N GLN A 47 -6.33 -8.27 1.77
CA GLN A 47 -6.86 -7.08 1.08
C GLN A 47 -5.77 -6.54 0.15
N ALA A 48 -6.14 -6.19 -1.08
CA ALA A 48 -5.17 -5.68 -2.05
C ALA A 48 -5.43 -4.22 -2.42
N TRP A 49 -4.35 -3.53 -2.77
CA TRP A 49 -4.32 -2.12 -3.08
C TRP A 49 -3.42 -1.86 -4.28
N THR A 50 -3.92 -1.11 -5.25
CA THR A 50 -3.12 -0.55 -6.35
C THR A 50 -2.69 0.86 -5.96
N PHE A 51 -1.38 1.11 -5.92
CA PHE A 51 -0.83 2.41 -5.55
C PHE A 51 -0.87 3.40 -6.72
N ILE A 52 -0.92 4.70 -6.40
CA ILE A 52 -0.84 5.77 -7.41
C ILE A 52 0.50 5.77 -8.16
N GLU A 53 0.50 6.37 -9.34
CA GLU A 53 1.71 6.88 -9.98
C GLU A 53 2.17 8.16 -9.28
N ALA A 54 3.17 8.06 -8.41
CA ALA A 54 3.57 9.15 -7.53
C ALA A 54 4.64 10.06 -8.17
N MET A 55 4.40 11.38 -8.14
CA MET A 55 5.39 12.39 -8.61
C MET A 55 6.60 12.54 -7.69
N GLN A 56 6.41 12.29 -6.39
CA GLN A 56 7.46 12.25 -5.37
C GLN A 56 7.40 10.87 -4.67
N SER A 57 8.02 10.72 -3.50
CA SER A 57 7.91 9.49 -2.69
C SER A 57 7.01 9.70 -1.47
N PRO A 58 5.68 9.80 -1.64
CA PRO A 58 4.77 9.96 -0.52
C PRO A 58 4.75 8.70 0.35
N SER A 59 4.25 8.85 1.57
CA SER A 59 4.03 7.72 2.47
C SER A 59 2.68 7.81 3.15
N VAL A 60 2.14 6.65 3.51
CA VAL A 60 0.86 6.51 4.21
C VAL A 60 0.97 5.44 5.28
N ASP A 61 0.27 5.61 6.39
CA ASP A 61 0.11 4.55 7.39
C ASP A 61 -0.77 3.43 6.82
N LEU A 62 -0.33 2.17 6.89
CA LEU A 62 -1.07 1.04 6.33
C LEU A 62 -2.44 0.89 7.00
N GLY A 63 -2.58 1.28 8.27
CA GLY A 63 -3.87 1.31 8.97
C GLY A 63 -4.85 2.35 8.40
N VAL A 64 -4.41 3.32 7.60
CA VAL A 64 -5.31 4.18 6.81
C VAL A 64 -5.92 3.42 5.64
N LEU A 65 -5.16 2.51 5.02
CA LEU A 65 -5.61 1.68 3.90
C LEU A 65 -6.43 0.47 4.39
N LEU A 66 -5.99 -0.13 5.51
CA LEU A 66 -6.54 -1.35 6.12
C LEU A 66 -7.01 -1.07 7.56
N PRO A 67 -8.08 -0.28 7.76
CA PRO A 67 -8.49 0.19 9.10
C PRO A 67 -8.89 -0.93 10.06
N ASP A 68 -9.34 -2.06 9.51
CA ASP A 68 -9.80 -3.22 10.29
C ASP A 68 -8.66 -4.18 10.68
N ALA A 69 -7.40 -3.88 10.30
CA ALA A 69 -6.23 -4.68 10.64
C ALA A 69 -5.37 -3.96 11.72
N PRO A 70 -5.45 -4.37 13.00
CA PRO A 70 -4.68 -3.73 14.08
C PRO A 70 -3.16 -3.71 13.85
N GLU A 71 -2.60 -4.77 13.29
CA GLU A 71 -1.18 -4.91 12.98
C GLU A 71 -0.69 -4.01 11.85
N ALA A 72 -1.60 -3.42 11.07
CA ALA A 72 -1.27 -2.45 10.02
C ALA A 72 -1.01 -1.06 10.59
N LYS A 73 -1.53 -0.75 11.79
CA LYS A 73 -1.37 0.57 12.41
C LYS A 73 0.09 0.83 12.74
N GLY A 74 0.63 1.95 12.28
CA GLY A 74 2.03 2.33 12.48
C GLY A 74 3.00 1.76 11.45
N VAL A 75 2.55 0.92 10.51
CA VAL A 75 3.37 0.44 9.40
C VAL A 75 3.34 1.48 8.29
N ARG A 76 4.49 2.07 7.94
CA ARG A 76 4.57 3.09 6.89
C ARG A 76 4.75 2.46 5.50
N VAL A 77 3.77 2.63 4.62
CA VAL A 77 3.96 2.32 3.19
C VAL A 77 4.63 3.51 2.54
N ILE A 78 5.77 3.26 1.89
CA ILE A 78 6.54 4.27 1.14
C ILE A 78 6.39 3.93 -0.34
N ILE A 79 5.78 4.84 -1.09
CA ILE A 79 5.54 4.66 -2.52
C ILE A 79 6.74 5.26 -3.25
N ALA A 80 7.46 4.47 -4.03
CA ALA A 80 8.56 4.97 -4.85
C ALA A 80 8.04 5.95 -5.91
N ARG A 81 8.84 6.96 -6.26
CA ARG A 81 8.53 7.85 -7.38
C ARG A 81 8.35 7.05 -8.67
N SER A 82 7.33 7.39 -9.44
CA SER A 82 7.07 6.76 -10.74
C SER A 82 8.20 7.06 -11.74
N THR A 83 8.58 6.02 -12.48
CA THR A 83 9.51 6.14 -13.62
C THR A 83 8.88 6.86 -14.80
N TRP A 84 7.55 7.02 -14.86
CA TRP A 84 6.90 7.83 -15.90
C TRP A 84 7.22 9.33 -15.75
N PHE A 85 7.61 9.77 -14.56
CA PHE A 85 8.03 11.16 -14.30
C PHE A 85 9.54 11.37 -14.33
N THR A 86 10.34 10.36 -14.71
CA THR A 86 11.74 10.56 -15.04
C THR A 86 11.81 10.85 -16.53
N GLY A 87 11.95 12.13 -16.90
CA GLY A 87 12.14 12.51 -18.29
C GLY A 87 13.32 11.75 -18.90
N SER A 88 13.11 11.23 -20.11
CA SER A 88 14.13 10.58 -20.95
C SER A 88 15.21 11.56 -21.38
#